data_AF-A0A1U6GM03-F1
#
_entry.id   AF-A0A1U6GM03-F1
#
_cell.length_a   1.000
_cell.length_b   1.000
_cell.length_c   1.000
_cell.angle_alpha   90.00
_cell.angle_beta   90.00
_cell.angle_gamma   90.00
#
_symmetry.space_group_name_H-M   'P 1'
#
loop_
_entity.id
_entity.type
_entity.pdbx_description
1 polymer ?
#
loop_
_entity_poly.entity_id
_entity_poly.type
_entity_poly.pdbx_seq_one_letter_code
_entity_poly.pdbx_strand_id
1 'polypeptide(L)'
;MESLEKMLFSIMAIVFCLSLSACNYGIFDWNNQNLDKRKDYKNRSSCTTDQQSVARIQLQDSYNKATDQDIFEKCTTNSNYRFKSDPKYKQ
;
A
#
# COMPACT_ATOMS: atom_id res chain seq x y z
N MET A 1 -45.53 -12.21 37.51
CA MET A 1 -44.22 -12.82 37.21
C MET A 1 -43.97 -12.92 35.71
N GLU A 2 -44.92 -13.40 34.90
CA GLU A 2 -44.75 -13.56 33.43
C GLU A 2 -44.36 -12.27 32.66
N SER A 3 -44.81 -11.10 33.10
CA SER A 3 -44.49 -9.81 32.45
C SER A 3 -43.01 -9.42 32.62
N LEU A 4 -42.42 -9.76 33.77
CA LEU A 4 -41.02 -9.44 34.09
C LEU A 4 -40.06 -10.35 33.31
N GLU A 5 -40.40 -11.63 33.18
CA GLU A 5 -39.63 -12.60 32.40
C GLU A 5 -39.58 -12.23 30.92
N LYS A 6 -40.72 -11.86 30.33
CA LYS A 6 -40.80 -11.39 28.93
C LYS A 6 -39.97 -10.13 28.68
N MET A 7 -39.92 -9.22 29.65
CA MET A 7 -39.11 -8.00 29.57
C MET A 7 -37.60 -8.32 29.64
N LEU A 8 -37.19 -9.27 30.48
CA LEU A 8 -35.80 -9.73 30.58
C LEU A 8 -35.33 -10.42 29.30
N PHE A 9 -36.14 -11.29 28.69
CA PHE A 9 -35.82 -11.91 27.40
C PHE A 9 -35.65 -10.89 26.29
N SER A 10 -36.49 -9.85 26.27
CA SER A 10 -36.40 -8.76 25.29
C SER A 10 -35.10 -7.95 25.45
N ILE A 11 -34.73 -7.61 26.69
CA ILE A 11 -33.49 -6.88 26.98
C ILE A 11 -32.26 -7.72 26.62
N MET A 12 -32.26 -9.01 26.95
CA MET A 12 -31.16 -9.92 26.57
C MET A 12 -31.01 -10.05 25.04
N ALA A 13 -32.12 -10.10 24.30
CA ALA A 13 -32.10 -10.13 22.84
C ALA A 13 -31.54 -8.84 22.25
N ILE A 14 -31.90 -7.67 22.80
CA ILE A 14 -31.38 -6.37 22.36
C ILE A 14 -29.87 -6.27 22.61
N VAL A 15 -29.40 -6.66 23.79
CA VAL A 15 -27.96 -6.66 24.13
C VAL A 15 -27.18 -7.63 23.23
N PHE A 16 -27.74 -8.80 22.95
CA PHE A 16 -27.13 -9.77 22.03
C PHE A 16 -27.05 -9.22 20.60
N CYS A 17 -28.12 -8.61 20.08
CA CYS A 17 -28.11 -7.95 18.77
C CYS A 17 -27.10 -6.79 18.70
N LEU A 18 -26.98 -5.98 19.75
CA LEU A 18 -25.99 -4.90 19.84
C LEU A 18 -24.55 -5.42 19.93
N SER A 19 -24.33 -6.57 20.57
CA SER A 19 -23.02 -7.22 20.62
C SER A 19 -22.60 -7.82 19.26
N LEU A 20 -23.57 -8.21 18.42
CA LEU A 20 -23.35 -8.68 17.06
C LEU A 20 -23.24 -7.54 16.04
N SER A 21 -23.88 -6.39 16.28
CA SER A 21 -23.73 -5.18 15.46
C SER A 21 -22.45 -4.40 15.76
N ALA A 22 -21.75 -4.72 16.87
CA ALA A 22 -20.39 -4.30 17.16
C ALA A 22 -19.33 -4.96 16.23
N CYS A 23 -19.73 -5.43 15.05
CA CYS A 23 -18.86 -5.70 13.90
C CYS A 23 -18.26 -4.38 13.36
N ASN A 24 -17.36 -3.82 14.18
CA ASN A 24 -16.10 -3.18 13.87
C ASN A 24 -15.89 -2.77 12.39
N TYR A 25 -16.54 -1.68 11.98
CA TYR A 25 -16.00 -0.84 10.93
C TYR A 25 -15.23 0.31 11.60
N GLY A 26 -13.89 0.22 11.68
CA GLY A 26 -13.12 1.43 12.00
C GLY A 26 -11.68 1.30 12.49
N ILE A 27 -11.22 0.13 12.97
CA ILE A 27 -9.83 0.04 13.51
C ILE A 27 -9.02 -1.11 12.89
N PHE A 28 -9.69 -2.20 12.49
CA PHE A 28 -9.08 -3.38 11.86
C PHE A 28 -9.60 -3.62 10.43
N ASP A 29 -9.78 -2.55 9.65
CA ASP A 29 -9.91 -2.75 8.21
C ASP A 29 -8.54 -3.19 7.66
N TRP A 30 -8.39 -4.50 7.47
CA TRP A 30 -7.21 -5.11 6.88
C TRP A 30 -6.89 -4.49 5.51
N ASN A 31 -7.90 -4.06 4.74
CA ASN A 31 -7.65 -3.35 3.50
C ASN A 31 -7.04 -1.97 3.77
N ASN A 32 -7.55 -1.22 4.75
CA ASN A 32 -7.07 0.13 5.04
C ASN A 32 -5.59 0.16 5.45
N GLN A 33 -5.13 -0.81 6.26
CA GLN A 33 -3.71 -0.93 6.61
C GLN A 33 -2.79 -1.33 5.44
N ASN A 34 -3.36 -1.90 4.37
CA ASN A 34 -2.63 -2.32 3.18
C ASN A 34 -2.78 -1.35 2.00
N LEU A 35 -3.67 -0.35 2.09
CA LEU A 35 -3.82 0.67 1.05
C LEU A 35 -2.54 1.49 0.90
N ASP A 36 -1.94 1.93 2.01
CA ASP A 36 -0.68 2.69 2.01
C ASP A 36 0.47 1.84 1.46
N LYS A 37 0.61 0.59 1.93
CA LYS A 37 1.63 -0.34 1.41
C LYS A 37 1.46 -0.62 -0.08
N ARG A 38 0.22 -0.76 -0.56
CA ARG A 38 -0.09 -0.96 -1.98
C ARG A 38 0.21 0.29 -2.80
N LYS A 39 -0.06 1.48 -2.26
CA LYS A 39 0.26 2.76 -2.90
C LYS A 39 1.79 2.95 -2.99
N ASP A 40 2.52 2.69 -1.91
CA ASP A 40 3.98 2.79 -1.88
C ASP A 40 4.64 1.76 -2.81
N TYR A 41 4.13 0.53 -2.83
CA TYR A 41 4.56 -0.48 -3.79
C TYR A 41 4.33 -0.03 -5.23
N LYS A 42 3.12 0.46 -5.55
CA LYS A 42 2.79 0.97 -6.89
C LYS A 42 3.69 2.15 -7.29
N ASN A 43 3.96 3.07 -6.37
CA ASN A 43 4.82 4.23 -6.63
C ASN A 43 6.27 3.78 -6.93
N ARG A 44 6.82 2.85 -6.13
CA ARG A 44 8.16 2.30 -6.37
C ARG A 44 8.26 1.52 -7.67
N SER A 45 7.23 0.73 -7.98
CA SER A 45 7.15 -0.01 -9.24
C SER A 45 7.08 0.93 -10.44
N SER A 46 6.25 1.98 -10.38
CA SER A 46 6.17 2.99 -11.45
C SER A 46 7.50 3.70 -11.63
N CYS A 47 8.12 4.16 -10.54
CA CYS A 47 9.45 4.78 -10.58
C CYS A 47 10.46 3.88 -11.30
N THR A 48 10.53 2.62 -10.90
CA THR A 48 11.50 1.67 -11.46
C THR A 48 11.30 1.52 -12.96
N THR A 49 10.09 1.22 -13.40
CA THR A 49 9.77 1.03 -14.82
C THR A 49 10.07 2.29 -15.64
N ASP A 50 9.66 3.47 -15.15
CA ASP A 50 9.85 4.74 -15.85
C ASP A 50 11.33 5.09 -15.97
N GLN A 51 12.08 4.99 -14.87
CA GLN A 51 13.50 5.35 -14.85
C GLN A 51 14.35 4.34 -15.64
N GLN A 52 14.02 3.05 -15.61
CA GLN A 52 14.68 2.04 -16.47
C GLN A 52 14.41 2.31 -17.95
N SER A 53 13.18 2.69 -18.32
CA SER A 53 12.86 3.08 -19.70
C SER A 53 13.69 4.27 -20.17
N VAL A 54 13.80 5.32 -19.33
CA VAL A 54 14.67 6.47 -19.61
C VAL A 54 16.13 6.07 -19.74
N ALA A 55 16.61 5.20 -18.84
CA ALA A 55 17.99 4.74 -18.85
C ALA A 55 18.33 3.91 -20.09
N ARG A 56 17.42 3.06 -20.58
CA ARG A 56 17.60 2.30 -21.83
C ARG A 56 17.79 3.21 -23.02
N ILE A 57 16.99 4.28 -23.10
CA ILE A 57 17.06 5.26 -24.21
C ILE A 57 18.36 6.06 -24.13
N GLN A 58 18.75 6.49 -22.93
CA GLN A 58 19.92 7.36 -22.74
C GLN A 58 21.25 6.62 -22.85
N LEU A 59 21.35 5.42 -22.28
CA LEU A 59 22.60 4.64 -22.28
C LEU A 59 22.76 3.74 -23.51
N GLN A 60 21.66 3.40 -24.20
CA GLN A 60 21.65 2.51 -25.37
C GLN A 60 22.49 1.25 -25.12
N ASP A 61 23.57 1.04 -25.87
CA ASP A 61 24.45 -0.14 -25.77
C ASP A 61 25.21 -0.25 -24.44
N SER A 62 25.35 0.87 -23.71
CA SER A 62 25.98 0.88 -22.37
C SER A 62 25.01 0.48 -21.26
N TYR A 63 23.72 0.30 -21.59
CA TYR A 63 22.73 -0.16 -20.62
C TYR A 63 22.97 -1.63 -20.25
N ASN A 64 22.96 -1.91 -18.94
CA ASN A 64 23.21 -3.26 -18.43
C ASN A 64 22.42 -3.53 -17.14
N LYS A 65 22.51 -4.78 -16.68
CA LYS A 65 21.83 -5.25 -15.47
C LYS A 65 22.24 -4.50 -14.19
N ALA A 66 23.47 -3.99 -14.12
CA ALA A 66 23.91 -3.21 -12.96
C ALA A 66 23.20 -1.85 -12.90
N THR A 67 22.92 -1.23 -14.05
CA THR A 67 22.08 -0.03 -14.12
C THR A 67 20.63 -0.32 -13.69
N ASP A 68 20.07 -1.46 -14.10
CA ASP A 68 18.74 -1.88 -13.64
C ASP A 68 18.64 -1.99 -12.12
N GLN A 69 19.65 -2.63 -11.54
CA GLN A 69 19.74 -2.85 -10.10
C GLN A 69 19.89 -1.51 -9.34
N ASP A 70 20.75 -0.62 -9.82
CA ASP A 70 20.98 0.71 -9.22
C ASP A 70 19.70 1.56 -9.26
N ILE A 71 18.96 1.54 -10.38
CA ILE A 71 17.68 2.24 -10.51
C ILE A 71 16.63 1.68 -9.55
N PHE A 72 16.53 0.35 -9.45
CA PHE A 72 15.62 -0.31 -8.53
C PHE A 72 15.89 0.08 -7.08
N GLU A 73 17.16 0.06 -6.67
CA GLU A 73 17.57 0.46 -5.32
C GLU A 73 17.22 1.93 -5.05
N LYS A 74 17.55 2.84 -5.97
CA LYS A 74 17.23 4.27 -5.84
C LYS A 74 15.74 4.55 -5.81
N CYS A 75 14.94 3.89 -6.65
CA CYS A 75 13.48 4.01 -6.62
C CYS A 75 12.86 3.41 -5.36
N THR A 76 13.51 2.39 -4.76
CA THR A 76 13.07 1.80 -3.49
C THR A 76 13.31 2.76 -2.32
N THR A 77 14.43 3.48 -2.33
CA THR A 77 14.76 4.50 -1.33
C THR A 77 14.00 5.80 -1.54
N ASN A 78 13.80 6.22 -2.80
CA ASN A 78 13.11 7.45 -3.17
C ASN A 78 12.28 7.24 -4.45
N SER A 79 10.95 7.14 -4.30
CA SER A 79 10.04 6.97 -5.44
C SER A 79 9.99 8.16 -6.40
N ASN A 80 10.58 9.30 -6.05
CA ASN A 80 10.71 10.48 -6.91
C ASN A 80 12.07 10.55 -7.63
N TYR A 81 12.87 9.49 -7.58
CA TYR A 81 14.16 9.41 -8.26
C TYR A 81 14.04 9.72 -9.77
N ARG A 82 15.01 10.48 -10.30
CA ARG A 82 15.09 10.88 -11.70
C ARG A 82 16.46 10.51 -12.27
N PHE A 83 16.48 9.54 -13.17
CA PHE A 83 17.70 9.04 -13.80
C PHE A 83 18.51 10.13 -14.50
N LYS A 84 17.84 11.02 -15.25
CA LYS A 84 18.51 12.13 -15.98
C LYS A 84 19.26 13.11 -15.08
N SER A 85 18.83 13.24 -13.82
CA SER A 85 19.45 14.15 -12.86
C SER A 85 20.60 13.51 -12.09
N ASP A 86 20.78 12.19 -12.24
CA ASP A 86 21.75 11.43 -11.47
C ASP A 86 23.18 11.72 -11.96
N PRO A 87 24.07 12.23 -11.09
CA PRO A 87 25.43 12.57 -11.47
C PRO A 87 26.25 11.36 -11.94
N LYS A 88 25.90 10.14 -11.52
CA LYS A 88 26.58 8.90 -11.97
C LYS A 88 26.38 8.63 -13.45
N TYR A 89 25.26 9.10 -14.02
CA TYR A 89 24.85 8.83 -15.40
C TYR A 89 24.76 10.10 -16.25
N LYS A 90 25.30 11.22 -15.75
CA LYS A 90 25.53 12.41 -16.58
C LYS A 90 26.60 12.07 -17.61
N GLN A 91 26.16 11.93 -18.85
CA GLN A 91 27.02 11.97 -20.03
C GLN A 91 27.28 13.42 -20.43
#